data_AF-A0AAW6ULQ0-F1
#
_entry.id   AF-A0AAW6ULQ0-F1
#
_cell.length_a   1.000
_cell.length_b   1.000
_cell.length_c   1.000
_cell.angle_alpha   90.00
_cell.angle_beta   90.00
_cell.angle_gamma   90.00
#
_symmetry.space_group_name_H-M   'P 1'
#
loop_
_entity.id
_entity.type
_entity.pdbx_description
1 polymer ?
#
loop_
_entity_poly.entity_id
_entity_poly.type
_entity_poly.pdbx_seq_one_letter_code
_entity_poly.pdbx_strand_id
1 'polypeptide(L)'
;MRLNYSISDKQASKFISFLTLGVLTALDKNLISIDEAEGFVFKPYLAKFLEQIDSDEKLIEIINLGCELEDVECLIPEQLQASIEELIQKTITVISQNEDFDRLIDKEINIVDD
;
A
#
# COMPACT_ATOMS: atom_id res chain seq x y z
N MET A 1 15.03 15.48 12.08
CA MET A 1 13.80 15.86 11.34
C MET A 1 12.90 14.64 11.19
N ARG A 2 11.65 14.74 11.68
CA ARG A 2 10.61 13.71 11.54
C ARG A 2 9.38 14.32 10.87
N LEU A 3 8.83 13.62 9.88
CA LEU A 3 7.54 13.95 9.27
C LEU A 3 6.46 13.09 9.94
N ASN A 4 5.53 13.72 10.63
CA ASN A 4 4.35 13.06 11.19
C ASN A 4 3.15 13.38 10.31
N TYR A 5 2.56 12.34 9.72
CA TYR A 5 1.33 12.44 8.94
C TYR A 5 0.25 11.64 9.65
N SER A 6 -0.75 12.35 10.17
CA SER A 6 -1.89 11.75 10.89
C SER A 6 -3.14 11.88 10.05
N ILE A 7 -3.93 10.81 9.99
CA ILE A 7 -5.19 10.73 9.25
C ILE A 7 -6.20 9.92 10.08
N SER A 8 -7.47 10.26 9.98
CA SER A 8 -8.53 9.48 10.64
C SER A 8 -8.60 8.04 10.11
N ASP A 9 -8.97 7.08 10.97
CA ASP A 9 -9.11 5.66 10.60
C ASP A 9 -10.01 5.47 9.38
N LYS A 10 -11.11 6.24 9.30
CA LYS A 10 -12.07 6.24 8.17
C LYS A 10 -11.42 6.55 6.82
N GLN A 11 -10.29 7.24 6.81
CA GLN A 11 -9.59 7.66 5.61
C GLN A 11 -8.21 6.99 5.48
N ALA A 12 -7.81 6.19 6.47
CA ALA A 12 -6.53 5.48 6.46
C ALA A 12 -6.45 4.49 5.30
N SER A 13 -7.49 3.70 5.04
CA SER A 13 -7.52 2.74 3.92
C SER A 13 -7.30 3.42 2.57
N LYS A 14 -7.86 4.62 2.39
CA LYS A 14 -7.67 5.43 1.18
C LYS A 14 -6.23 5.90 1.03
N PHE A 15 -5.64 6.43 2.11
CA PHE A 15 -4.25 6.86 2.11
C PHE A 15 -3.31 5.69 1.81
N ILE A 16 -3.51 4.55 2.46
CA ILE A 16 -2.73 3.34 2.23
C ILE A 16 -2.89 2.87 0.78
N SER A 17 -4.10 2.85 0.23
CA SER A 17 -4.32 2.46 -1.18
C SER A 17 -3.50 3.31 -2.16
N PHE A 18 -3.42 4.63 -1.94
CA PHE A 18 -2.58 5.51 -2.77
C PHE A 18 -1.10 5.25 -2.59
N LEU A 19 -0.65 5.07 -1.35
CA LEU A 19 0.74 4.75 -1.06
C LEU A 19 1.13 3.42 -1.71
N THR A 20 0.29 2.39 -1.58
CA THR A 20 0.45 1.08 -2.23
C THR A 20 0.55 1.22 -3.74
N LEU A 21 -0.34 1.98 -4.38
CA LEU A 21 -0.28 2.19 -5.83
C LEU A 21 1.03 2.87 -6.24
N GLY A 22 1.46 3.89 -5.49
CA GLY A 22 2.73 4.60 -5.75
C GLY A 22 3.94 3.68 -5.62
N VAL A 23 3.98 2.86 -4.56
CA VAL A 23 5.03 1.88 -4.29
C VAL A 23 5.07 0.81 -5.39
N LEU A 24 3.93 0.20 -5.73
CA LEU A 24 3.85 -0.78 -6.81
C LEU A 24 4.27 -0.20 -8.16
N THR A 25 3.86 1.04 -8.46
CA THR A 25 4.25 1.72 -9.72
C THR A 25 5.75 1.99 -9.76
N ALA A 26 6.37 2.33 -8.62
CA ALA A 26 7.82 2.51 -8.54
C ALA A 26 8.55 1.17 -8.70
N LEU A 27 8.02 0.10 -8.11
CA LEU A 27 8.54 -1.25 -8.21
C LEU A 27 8.47 -1.77 -9.65
N ASP A 28 7.31 -1.65 -10.32
CA ASP A 28 7.10 -1.98 -11.74
C ASP A 28 8.10 -1.28 -12.68
N LYS A 29 8.45 -0.03 -12.34
CA LYS A 29 9.41 0.77 -13.09
C LYS A 29 10.86 0.51 -12.70
N ASN A 30 11.13 -0.47 -11.84
CA ASN A 30 12.45 -0.79 -11.29
C ASN A 30 13.14 0.43 -10.66
N LEU A 31 12.37 1.32 -10.02
CA LEU A 31 12.88 2.53 -9.35
C LEU A 31 13.23 2.29 -7.89
N ILE A 32 12.65 1.24 -7.30
CA ILE A 32 12.90 0.78 -5.93
C ILE A 32 13.03 -0.75 -5.93
N SER A 33 13.67 -1.31 -4.91
CA SER A 33 13.69 -2.77 -4.67
C SER A 33 12.43 -3.26 -3.93
N ILE A 34 12.27 -4.59 -3.85
CA ILE A 34 11.24 -5.22 -3.01
C ILE A 34 11.46 -4.86 -1.54
N ASP A 35 12.70 -4.93 -1.03
CA ASP A 35 13.05 -4.50 0.34
C ASP A 35 12.62 -3.05 0.65
N GLU A 36 12.81 -2.14 -0.32
CA GLU A 36 12.37 -0.75 -0.18
C GLU A 36 10.84 -0.66 -0.13
N ALA A 37 10.15 -1.41 -1.01
CA ALA A 37 8.69 -1.49 -1.03
C ALA A 37 8.10 -2.05 0.28
N GLU A 38 8.73 -3.06 0.87
CA GLU A 38 8.43 -3.55 2.22
C GLU A 38 8.62 -2.46 3.26
N GLY A 39 9.72 -1.70 3.16
CA GLY A 39 10.00 -0.55 4.01
C GLY A 39 8.84 0.43 4.12
N PHE A 40 8.09 0.62 3.03
CA PHE A 40 6.95 1.54 2.95
C PHE A 40 5.59 0.88 3.28
N VAL A 41 5.24 -0.23 2.63
CA VAL A 41 3.85 -0.70 2.56
C VAL A 41 3.71 -2.19 2.86
N PHE A 42 4.56 -3.05 2.28
CA PHE A 42 4.37 -4.49 2.35
C PHE A 42 4.91 -5.07 3.66
N LYS A 43 4.19 -4.79 4.75
CA LYS A 43 4.47 -5.33 6.08
C LYS A 43 3.26 -6.07 6.62
N PRO A 44 3.42 -7.27 7.21
CA PRO A 44 2.31 -8.00 7.85
C PRO A 44 1.59 -7.20 8.94
N TYR A 45 2.30 -6.28 9.60
CA TYR A 45 1.68 -5.38 10.59
C TYR A 45 0.66 -4.43 9.96
N LEU A 46 0.90 -3.94 8.74
CA LEU A 46 -0.03 -3.03 8.06
C LEU A 46 -1.34 -3.75 7.70
N ALA A 47 -1.25 -5.00 7.22
CA ALA A 47 -2.44 -5.83 6.97
C ALA A 47 -3.28 -6.01 8.25
N LYS A 48 -2.64 -6.36 9.37
CA LYS A 48 -3.31 -6.48 10.69
C LYS A 48 -3.93 -5.17 11.17
N PHE A 49 -3.25 -4.04 10.93
CA PHE A 49 -3.80 -2.73 11.27
C PHE A 49 -5.06 -2.44 10.46
N LEU A 50 -5.05 -2.72 9.15
CA LEU A 50 -6.22 -2.54 8.28
C LEU A 50 -7.41 -3.42 8.70
N GLU A 51 -7.15 -4.66 9.13
CA GLU A 51 -8.18 -5.54 9.72
C GLU A 51 -8.80 -4.93 10.99
N GLN A 52 -7.98 -4.34 11.86
CA GLN A 52 -8.45 -3.75 13.13
C GLN A 52 -9.38 -2.54 12.93
N ILE A 53 -9.21 -1.82 11.83
CA ILE A 53 -10.04 -0.64 11.51
C ILE A 53 -11.19 -0.96 10.53
N ASP A 54 -11.49 -2.25 10.31
CA ASP A 54 -12.58 -2.72 9.42
C ASP A 54 -12.43 -2.18 7.97
N SER A 55 -11.19 -2.20 7.46
CA SER A 55 -10.90 -1.80 6.07
C SER A 55 -11.37 -2.83 5.05
N ASP A 56 -11.49 -2.40 3.78
CA ASP A 56 -11.80 -3.27 2.64
C ASP A 56 -10.87 -4.49 2.59
N GLU A 57 -11.47 -5.69 2.65
CA GLU A 57 -10.77 -6.98 2.58
C GLU A 57 -9.87 -7.08 1.34
N LYS A 58 -10.24 -6.45 0.21
CA LYS A 58 -9.42 -6.44 -1.00
C LYS A 58 -8.11 -5.69 -0.79
N LEU A 59 -8.13 -4.60 -0.03
CA LEU A 59 -6.89 -3.87 0.31
C LEU A 59 -6.00 -4.75 1.19
N ILE A 60 -6.58 -5.43 2.18
CA ILE A 60 -5.84 -6.33 3.06
C ILE A 60 -5.20 -7.48 2.25
N GLU A 61 -5.94 -8.07 1.30
CA GLU A 61 -5.43 -9.08 0.37
C GLU A 61 -4.23 -8.54 -0.44
N ILE A 62 -4.34 -7.33 -1.01
CA ILE A 62 -3.23 -6.70 -1.75
C ILE A 62 -1.98 -6.55 -0.88
N ILE A 63 -2.13 -6.10 0.37
CA ILE A 63 -0.97 -5.94 1.27
C ILE A 63 -0.34 -7.31 1.59
N ASN A 64 -1.16 -8.33 1.87
CA ASN A 64 -0.66 -9.68 2.16
C ASN A 64 0.09 -10.26 0.95
N LEU A 65 -0.50 -10.22 -0.25
CA LEU A 65 0.16 -10.69 -1.47
C LEU A 65 1.44 -9.90 -1.79
N GLY A 66 1.44 -8.59 -1.52
CA GLY A 66 2.64 -7.77 -1.68
C GLY A 66 3.78 -8.15 -0.73
N CYS A 67 3.48 -8.71 0.45
CA CYS A 67 4.50 -9.25 1.36
C CYS A 67 5.13 -10.56 0.85
N GLU A 68 4.55 -11.20 -0.17
CA GLU A 68 5.04 -12.45 -0.76
C GLU A 68 5.89 -12.22 -2.02
N LEU A 69 6.10 -10.96 -2.44
CA LEU A 69 6.81 -10.65 -3.68
C LEU A 69 8.28 -11.11 -3.66
N GLU A 70 8.95 -11.07 -2.51
CA GLU A 70 10.32 -11.61 -2.36
C GLU A 70 10.34 -13.12 -2.65
N ASP A 71 9.34 -13.87 -2.16
CA ASP A 71 9.21 -15.30 -2.43
C ASP A 71 8.94 -15.56 -3.92
N VAL A 72 8.11 -14.74 -4.57
CA VAL A 72 7.86 -14.83 -6.02
C VAL A 72 9.16 -14.59 -6.80
N GLU A 73 9.93 -13.56 -6.45
CA GLU A 73 11.25 -13.29 -7.07
C GLU A 73 12.21 -14.48 -6.90
N CYS A 74 12.26 -15.06 -5.70
CA CYS A 74 13.18 -16.15 -5.39
C CYS A 74 12.80 -17.49 -6.03
N LEU A 75 11.51 -17.82 -6.06
CA LEU A 75 11.03 -19.15 -6.45
C LEU A 75 10.59 -19.24 -7.91
N ILE A 76 9.98 -18.17 -8.44
CA ILE A 76 9.33 -18.11 -9.77
C ILE A 76 9.52 -16.72 -10.41
N PRO A 77 10.77 -16.28 -10.64
CA PRO A 77 11.09 -14.92 -11.08
C PRO A 77 10.37 -14.50 -12.38
N GLU A 78 10.07 -15.45 -13.27
CA GLU A 78 9.33 -15.19 -14.50
C GLU A 78 7.89 -14.69 -14.27
N GLN A 79 7.32 -14.90 -13.07
CA GLN A 79 5.98 -14.43 -12.71
C GLN A 79 6.00 -13.08 -11.98
N LEU A 80 7.15 -12.63 -11.47
CA LEU A 80 7.24 -11.43 -10.63
C LEU A 80 6.61 -10.20 -11.28
N GLN A 81 6.96 -9.94 -12.54
CA GLN A 81 6.41 -8.81 -13.28
C GLN A 81 4.87 -8.89 -13.41
N ALA A 82 4.34 -10.09 -13.71
CA ALA A 82 2.90 -10.29 -13.82
C ALA A 82 2.20 -10.12 -12.47
N SER A 83 2.81 -10.58 -11.37
CA SER A 83 2.29 -10.39 -10.02
C SER A 83 2.23 -8.92 -9.62
N ILE A 84 3.27 -8.13 -9.93
CA ILE A 84 3.28 -6.69 -9.67
C ILE A 84 2.18 -6.00 -10.49
N GLU A 85 2.06 -6.31 -11.78
CA GLU A 85 1.02 -5.75 -12.64
C GLU A 85 -0.39 -6.10 -12.15
N GLU A 86 -0.62 -7.33 -11.68
CA GLU A 86 -1.89 -7.76 -11.09
C GLU A 86 -2.21 -6.95 -9.83
N LEU A 87 -1.25 -6.77 -8.92
CA LEU A 87 -1.43 -5.99 -7.70
C LEU A 87 -1.74 -4.52 -8.02
N ILE A 88 -1.12 -3.95 -9.06
CA ILE A 88 -1.45 -2.59 -9.54
C ILE A 88 -2.92 -2.53 -9.96
N GLN A 89 -3.40 -3.48 -10.78
CA GLN A 89 -4.78 -3.48 -11.25
C GLN A 89 -5.80 -3.70 -10.11
N LYS A 90 -5.49 -4.60 -9.16
CA LYS A 90 -6.29 -4.78 -7.94
C LYS A 90 -6.37 -3.47 -7.14
N THR A 91 -5.23 -2.79 -6.95
CA THR A 91 -5.17 -1.52 -6.21
C THR A 91 -5.95 -0.41 -6.90
N ILE A 92 -5.84 -0.28 -8.23
CA ILE A 92 -6.64 0.68 -9.02
C ILE A 92 -8.13 0.39 -8.85
N THR A 93 -8.52 -0.89 -8.86
CA THR A 93 -9.91 -1.30 -8.67
C THR A 93 -10.44 -0.88 -7.30
N VAL A 94 -9.68 -1.15 -6.22
CA VAL A 94 -10.02 -0.71 -4.85
C VAL A 94 -10.21 0.80 -4.79
N ILE A 95 -9.27 1.56 -5.36
CA ILE A 95 -9.35 3.03 -5.40
C ILE A 95 -10.60 3.51 -6.14
N SER A 96 -10.94 2.90 -7.27
CA SER A 96 -12.07 3.32 -8.11
C SER A 96 -13.45 2.99 -7.53
N GLN A 97 -13.55 1.95 -6.68
CA GLN A 97 -14.81 1.46 -6.12
C GLN A 97 -15.17 2.12 -4.79
N ASN A 98 -14.27 2.92 -4.23
CA ASN A 98 -14.44 3.49 -2.90
C ASN A 98 -15.23 4.80 -2.98
N GLU A 99 -16.50 4.77 -2.55
CA GLU A 99 -17.44 5.89 -2.62
C GLU A 99 -17.09 7.05 -1.66
N ASP A 100 -16.20 6.85 -0.69
CA ASP A 100 -15.76 7.88 0.26
C ASP A 100 -14.75 8.89 -0.36
N PHE A 101 -14.59 8.86 -1.68
CA PHE A 101 -13.65 9.74 -2.37
C PHE A 101 -14.06 11.22 -2.44
N ASP A 102 -15.35 11.52 -2.19
CA ASP A 102 -15.96 12.84 -2.36
C ASP A 102 -15.88 13.76 -1.12
N ARG A 103 -15.14 13.38 -0.07
CA ARG A 103 -15.00 14.19 1.15
C ARG A 103 -13.57 14.72 1.36
N LEU A 104 -13.48 15.90 1.97
CA LEU A 104 -12.20 16.49 2.41
C LEU A 104 -11.46 15.50 3.33
N ILE A 105 -10.15 15.38 3.11
CA ILE A 105 -9.29 14.56 3.97
C ILE A 105 -9.04 15.32 5.27
N ASP A 106 -9.44 14.72 6.39
CA ASP A 106 -9.13 15.16 7.74
C ASP A 106 -7.75 14.62 8.12
N LYS A 107 -6.73 15.47 7.95
CA LYS A 107 -5.32 15.13 8.15
C LYS A 107 -4.58 16.25 8.87
N GLU A 108 -3.53 15.85 9.57
CA GLU A 108 -2.55 16.74 10.19
C GLU A 108 -1.15 16.38 9.70
N ILE A 109 -0.35 17.38 9.35
CA ILE A 109 1.04 17.18 8.91
C ILE A 109 1.94 18.08 9.75
N ASN A 110 2.84 17.46 10.50
CA ASN A 110 3.79 18.15 11.37
C ASN A 110 5.22 17.77 11.02
N ILE A 111 6.09 18.77 10.88
CA ILE A 111 7.54 18.58 10.76
C ILE A 111 8.15 18.89 12.13
N VAL A 112 8.82 17.89 12.72
CA VAL A 112 9.50 18.03 14.01
C VAL A 112 11.01 18.04 13.75
N ASP A 113 11.63 19.19 13.98
CA ASP A 113 13.08 19.31 14.07
C ASP A 113 13.50 18.96 15.50
N ASP A 114 14.54 18.13 15.62
CA ASP A 114 15.03 17.62 16.91
C ASP A 114 15.65 18.72 17.78
#